data_AF-A0A5K0ZZD0-F1
#
_entry.id   AF-A0A5K0ZZD0-F1
#
_cell.length_a   1.000
_cell.length_b   1.000
_cell.length_c   1.000
_cell.angle_alpha   90.00
_cell.angle_beta   90.00
_cell.angle_gamma   90.00
#
_symmetry.space_group_name_H-M   'P 1'
#
loop_
_entity.id
_entity.type
_entity.pdbx_description
1 polymer ?
#
loop_
_entity_poly.entity_id
_entity_poly.type
_entity_poly.pdbx_seq_one_letter_code
_entity_poly.pdbx_strand_id
1 'polypeptide(L)'
;LLKALGAPASAGVYWGGESPFGGSHALEPLADRFPHLTTMEALAHPGELEPLMNRSSALDAVDYTVFLASHVFMASHDGSMAQAMK
;
A
#
# COMPACT_ATOMS: atom_id res chain seq x y z
N LEU A 1 12.80 -3.85 -7.89
CA LEU A 1 12.98 -4.81 -6.78
C LEU A 1 12.01 -5.99 -6.86
N LEU A 2 10.68 -5.79 -6.86
CA LEU A 2 9.69 -6.89 -6.92
C LEU A 2 9.94 -7.94 -8.03
N LYS A 3 10.27 -7.52 -9.25
CA LYS A 3 10.65 -8.44 -10.34
C LYS A 3 11.87 -9.29 -10.01
N ALA A 4 12.87 -8.70 -9.35
CA ALA A 4 14.09 -9.41 -8.94
C ALA A 4 13.83 -10.40 -7.80
N LEU A 5 12.81 -10.14 -6.97
CA LEU A 5 12.30 -11.07 -5.95
C LEU A 5 11.39 -12.16 -6.55
N GLY A 6 11.19 -12.19 -7.87
CA GLY A 6 10.38 -13.22 -8.54
C GLY A 6 8.87 -12.95 -8.53
N ALA A 7 8.41 -11.76 -8.16
CA ALA A 7 6.99 -11.43 -8.22
C ALA A 7 6.46 -11.54 -9.67
N PRO A 8 5.39 -12.31 -9.93
CA PRO A 8 4.78 -12.37 -11.25
C PRO A 8 4.13 -11.02 -11.61
N ALA A 9 3.96 -10.74 -12.91
CA ALA A 9 3.28 -9.52 -13.34
C ALA A 9 1.83 -9.45 -12.83
N SER A 10 1.18 -10.61 -12.61
CA SER A 10 -0.16 -10.70 -12.03
C SER A 10 -0.19 -10.56 -10.49
N ALA A 11 0.93 -10.25 -9.85
CA ALA A 11 0.93 -10.03 -8.40
C ALA A 11 0.04 -8.82 -8.06
N GLY A 12 -0.81 -8.99 -7.04
CA GLY A 12 -1.49 -7.87 -6.41
C GLY A 12 -0.48 -7.01 -5.66
N VAL A 13 -0.49 -5.71 -5.91
CA VAL A 13 0.36 -4.75 -5.23
C VAL A 13 -0.53 -3.77 -4.48
N TYR A 14 -0.35 -3.69 -3.17
CA TYR A 14 -1.02 -2.71 -2.34
C TYR A 14 -0.05 -1.57 -2.03
N TRP A 15 -0.45 -0.34 -2.35
CA TRP A 15 0.22 0.86 -1.86
C TRP A 15 -0.54 1.37 -0.63
N GLY A 16 0.13 1.35 0.52
CA GLY A 16 -0.41 1.88 1.77
C GLY A 16 0.43 3.04 2.31
N GLY A 17 -0.11 3.72 3.33
CA GLY A 17 0.43 4.95 3.86
C GLY A 17 -0.04 6.19 3.09
N GLU A 18 0.69 7.29 3.27
CA GLU A 18 0.33 8.56 2.64
C GLU A 18 0.48 8.53 1.12
N SER A 19 -0.13 9.54 0.47
CA SER A 19 0.05 9.75 -0.97
C SER A 19 1.53 9.84 -1.33
N PRO A 20 1.97 9.15 -2.40
CA PRO A 20 3.36 9.19 -2.81
C PRO A 20 3.78 10.62 -3.18
N PHE A 21 5.04 10.95 -2.92
CA PHE A 21 5.61 12.21 -3.37
C PHE A 21 5.57 12.30 -4.90
N GLY A 22 4.82 13.28 -5.44
CA GLY A 22 4.52 13.38 -6.88
C GLY A 22 3.14 12.85 -7.29
N GLY A 23 2.33 12.38 -6.31
CA GLY A 23 0.97 11.88 -6.55
C GLY A 23 0.96 10.60 -7.37
N SER A 24 -0.18 10.29 -7.99
CA SER A 24 -0.39 9.05 -8.75
C SER A 24 0.65 8.79 -9.84
N HIS A 25 1.21 9.83 -10.46
CA HIS A 25 2.28 9.71 -11.47
C HIS A 25 3.53 9.00 -10.93
N ALA A 26 3.82 9.14 -9.63
CA ALA A 26 4.95 8.43 -9.01
C ALA A 26 4.77 6.91 -9.02
N LEU A 27 3.54 6.41 -9.17
CA LEU A 27 3.20 5.00 -9.22
C LEU A 27 3.03 4.46 -10.64
N GLU A 28 3.02 5.30 -11.68
CA GLU A 28 2.84 4.84 -13.07
C GLU A 28 3.84 3.74 -13.48
N PRO A 29 5.16 3.87 -13.22
CA PRO A 29 6.11 2.81 -13.58
C PRO A 29 5.85 1.49 -12.86
N LEU A 30 5.25 1.56 -11.66
CA LEU A 30 4.87 0.38 -10.88
C LEU A 30 3.60 -0.24 -11.45
N ALA A 31 2.58 0.57 -11.75
CA ALA A 31 1.32 0.14 -12.34
C ALA A 31 1.51 -0.48 -13.74
N ASP A 32 2.39 0.09 -14.57
CA ASP A 32 2.75 -0.45 -15.88
C ASP A 32 3.31 -1.88 -15.81
N ARG A 33 3.99 -2.20 -14.71
CA ARG A 33 4.61 -3.51 -14.51
C ARG A 33 3.73 -4.48 -13.72
N PHE A 34 2.90 -3.96 -12.83
CA PHE A 34 2.00 -4.70 -11.95
C PHE A 34 0.59 -4.07 -12.05
N PRO A 35 -0.23 -4.51 -13.03
CA PRO A 35 -1.52 -3.89 -13.33
C PRO A 35 -2.56 -4.06 -12.20
N HIS A 36 -2.31 -4.93 -11.23
CA HIS A 36 -3.16 -5.09 -10.04
C HIS A 36 -2.65 -4.24 -8.87
N LEU A 37 -2.35 -2.97 -9.14
CA LEU A 37 -2.02 -1.98 -8.13
C LEU A 37 -3.31 -1.43 -7.50
N THR A 38 -3.38 -1.42 -6.18
CA THR A 38 -4.53 -0.94 -5.42
C THR A 38 -4.09 -0.14 -4.20
N THR A 39 -5.03 0.62 -3.63
CA THR A 39 -4.87 1.41 -2.40
C THR A 39 -6.02 1.13 -1.46
N MET A 40 -5.93 1.59 -0.21
CA MET A 40 -7.02 1.48 0.75
C MET A 40 -8.34 2.05 0.20
N GLU A 41 -8.28 3.23 -0.43
CA GLU A 41 -9.45 3.91 -0.99
C GLU A 41 -10.08 3.14 -2.15
N ALA A 42 -9.27 2.41 -2.92
CA ALA A 42 -9.75 1.60 -4.04
C ALA A 42 -10.37 0.27 -3.57
N LEU A 43 -9.93 -0.26 -2.42
CA LEU A 43 -10.48 -1.50 -1.83
C LEU A 43 -11.76 -1.26 -1.03
N ALA A 44 -11.89 -0.08 -0.42
CA ALA A 44 -13.00 0.25 0.45
C ALA A 44 -14.33 0.40 -0.32
N HIS A 45 -15.42 -0.01 0.33
CA HIS A 45 -16.75 0.29 -0.16
C HIS A 45 -17.07 1.79 -0.05
N PRO A 46 -17.99 2.33 -0.87
CA PRO A 46 -18.40 3.72 -0.77
C PRO A 46 -18.83 4.08 0.65
N GLY A 47 -18.19 5.10 1.23
CA GLY A 47 -18.45 5.58 2.59
C GLY A 47 -17.78 4.80 3.73
N GLU A 48 -17.14 3.66 3.46
CA GLU A 48 -16.55 2.81 4.50
C GLU A 48 -15.42 3.51 5.27
N LEU A 49 -14.63 4.34 4.58
CA LEU A 49 -13.53 5.08 5.20
C LEU A 49 -13.94 6.42 5.81
N GLU A 50 -15.14 6.94 5.54
CA GLU A 50 -15.60 8.25 6.03
C GLU A 50 -15.46 8.42 7.55
N PRO A 51 -15.79 7.41 8.40
CA PRO A 51 -15.62 7.53 9.85
C PRO A 51 -14.15 7.61 10.31
N LEU A 52 -13.19 7.27 9.43
CA LEU A 52 -11.77 7.16 9.74
C LEU A 52 -10.93 8.31 9.16
N MET A 53 -11.46 9.12 8.23
CA MET A 53 -10.70 10.14 7.49
C MET A 53 -9.93 11.14 8.37
N ASN A 54 -10.40 11.41 9.59
CA ASN A 54 -9.75 12.32 10.55
C ASN A 54 -9.00 11.59 11.68
N ARG A 55 -8.73 10.29 11.51
CA ARG A 55 -8.08 9.43 12.50
C ARG A 55 -6.91 8.69 11.84
N SER A 56 -5.80 9.40 11.64
CA SER A 56 -4.61 8.85 10.97
C SER A 56 -4.16 7.52 11.56
N SER A 57 -4.09 7.40 12.90
CA SER A 57 -3.73 6.15 13.56
C SER A 57 -4.66 4.98 13.28
N ALA A 58 -5.94 5.24 13.00
CA ALA A 58 -6.90 4.21 12.63
C ALA A 58 -6.73 3.78 11.17
N LEU A 59 -6.44 4.72 10.26
CA LEU A 59 -6.10 4.43 8.87
C LEU A 59 -4.78 3.64 8.78
N ASP A 60 -3.76 4.03 9.56
CA ASP A 60 -2.50 3.30 9.65
C ASP A 60 -2.70 1.85 10.14
N ALA A 61 -3.68 1.61 11.01
CA ALA A 61 -4.02 0.25 11.47
C ALA A 61 -4.69 -0.59 10.37
N VAL A 62 -5.45 0.04 9.47
CA VAL A 62 -6.01 -0.64 8.29
C VAL A 62 -4.87 -1.04 7.35
N ASP A 63 -3.96 -0.11 7.04
CA ASP A 63 -2.75 -0.39 6.26
C ASP A 63 -1.93 -1.54 6.87
N TYR A 64 -1.69 -1.49 8.18
CA TYR A 64 -0.98 -2.53 8.91
C TYR A 64 -1.61 -3.92 8.73
N THR A 65 -2.94 -3.99 8.74
CA THR A 65 -3.66 -5.27 8.54
C THR A 65 -3.41 -5.85 7.16
N VAL A 66 -3.41 -5.02 6.11
CA VAL A 66 -3.10 -5.46 4.75
C VAL A 66 -1.63 -5.88 4.62
N PHE A 67 -0.72 -5.13 5.23
CA PHE A 67 0.71 -5.47 5.25
C PHE A 67 0.96 -6.81 5.96
N LEU A 68 0.31 -7.05 7.09
CA LEU A 68 0.44 -8.29 7.86
C LEU A 68 -0.11 -9.50 7.09
N ALA A 69 -1.18 -9.31 6.31
CA ALA A 69 -1.76 -10.35 5.47
C ALA A 69 -0.99 -10.59 4.15
N SER A 70 0.00 -9.76 3.84
CA SER A 70 0.75 -9.83 2.58
C SER A 70 1.90 -10.85 2.62
N HIS A 71 2.18 -11.48 1.48
CA HIS A 71 3.30 -12.42 1.34
C HIS A 71 4.67 -11.74 1.42
N VAL A 72 4.76 -10.48 0.97
CA VAL A 72 5.97 -9.68 0.97
C VAL A 72 5.59 -8.27 1.38
N PHE A 73 6.33 -7.71 2.34
CA PHE A 73 6.26 -6.30 2.73
C PHE A 73 7.54 -5.58 2.29
N MET A 74 7.39 -4.35 1.80
CA MET A 74 8.50 -3.52 1.36
C MET A 74 8.29 -2.09 1.85
N ALA A 75 9.11 -1.66 2.80
CA ALA A 75 9.10 -0.29 3.28
C ALA A 75 9.81 0.64 2.28
N SER A 76 9.28 1.85 2.11
CA SER A 76 9.91 2.92 1.33
C SER A 76 11.02 3.65 2.10
N HIS A 77 10.93 3.68 3.43
CA HIS A 77 11.93 4.24 4.35
C HIS A 77 11.80 3.59 5.75
N ASP A 78 12.72 3.90 6.66
CA ASP A 78 12.77 3.33 8.03
C ASP A 78 11.74 3.93 9.02
N GLY A 79 10.50 4.14 8.56
CA GLY A 79 9.41 4.74 9.34
C GLY A 79 8.84 3.83 10.44
N SER A 80 7.84 4.33 11.17
CA SER A 80 7.14 3.59 12.23
C SER A 80 6.60 2.23 11.75
N MET A 81 5.99 2.21 10.56
CA MET A 81 5.47 0.99 9.95
C MET A 81 6.58 -0.02 9.63
N ALA A 82 7.72 0.46 9.13
CA ALA A 82 8.88 -0.40 8.86
C ALA A 82 9.43 -1.01 10.15
N GLN A 83 9.33 -0.32 11.29
CA GLN A 83 9.72 -0.86 12.59
C GLN A 83 8.71 -1.87 13.13
N ALA A 84 7.41 -1.65 12.90
CA ALA A 84 6.34 -2.53 13.34
C ALA A 84 6.27 -3.88 12.60
N MET A 85 6.83 -3.94 11.39
CA MET A 85 6.83 -5.12 10.51
C MET A 85 8.14 -5.94 10.57
N LYS A 86 9.07 -5.59 11.46
CA LYS A 86 10.31 -6.37 11.70
C LYS A 86 10.04 -7.56 12.61
#